data_AF-A0A8J3N151-F1
#
_entry.id   AF-A0A8J3N151-F1
#
_cell.length_a   1.000
_cell.length_b   1.000
_cell.length_c   1.000
_cell.angle_alpha   90.00
_cell.angle_beta   90.00
_cell.angle_gamma   90.00
#
_symmetry.space_group_name_H-M   'P 1'
#
loop_
_entity.id
_entity.type
_entity.pdbx_description
1 polymer ?
#
loop_
_entity_poly.entity_id
_entity_poly.type
_entity_poly.pdbx_seq_one_letter_code
_entity_poly.pdbx_strand_id
1 'polypeptide(L)'
;MRQKFVYLSPEDVPALPAGYFLALNADERIVTLLGHGRVCAQCRFSRSAFRLLFVLLRAPYGADYAELLACLRCSEAIFRKLLMAPSYEQMLEILAPQIARWHKHLERCSNQGQDMLEKELKIVRRAAKERQGVNPVLRKNGFALTVRALYRRGYLLTRIPLAQQAG
;
A
#
# COMPACT_ATOMS: atom_id res chain seq x y z
N MET A 1 -0.45 -19.53 -18.13
CA MET A 1 -0.43 -19.81 -16.67
C MET A 1 -0.81 -18.53 -15.93
N ARG A 2 -1.89 -18.52 -15.14
CA ARG A 2 -2.23 -17.35 -14.30
C ARG A 2 -1.38 -17.43 -13.03
N GLN A 3 -0.39 -16.54 -12.86
CA GLN A 3 0.24 -16.35 -11.56
C GLN A 3 -0.85 -15.92 -10.58
N LYS A 4 -1.31 -16.86 -9.75
CA LYS A 4 -2.41 -16.66 -8.79
C LYS A 4 -1.96 -15.84 -7.57
N PHE A 5 -0.65 -15.79 -7.33
CA PHE A 5 -0.05 -15.14 -6.18
C PHE A 5 1.16 -14.29 -6.60
N VAL A 6 1.27 -13.10 -6.01
CA VAL A 6 2.51 -12.31 -6.00
C VAL A 6 3.22 -12.62 -4.70
N TYR A 7 4.48 -13.05 -4.79
CA TYR A 7 5.33 -13.29 -3.62
C TYR A 7 6.29 -12.12 -3.46
N LEU A 8 6.37 -11.59 -2.25
CA LEU A 8 7.28 -10.50 -1.91
C LEU A 8 8.19 -10.94 -0.77
N SER A 9 9.48 -10.81 -1.02
CA SER A 9 10.56 -11.12 -0.09
C SER A 9 10.97 -9.88 0.73
N PRO A 10 11.88 -10.01 1.70
CA PRO A 10 12.48 -8.86 2.38
C PRO A 10 13.29 -7.95 1.44
N GLU A 11 13.76 -8.46 0.30
CA GLU A 11 14.43 -7.66 -0.73
C GLU A 11 13.43 -6.74 -1.43
N ASP A 12 12.19 -7.22 -1.65
CA ASP A 12 11.10 -6.42 -2.22
C ASP A 12 10.49 -5.45 -1.20
N VAL A 13 10.44 -5.86 0.07
CA VAL A 13 9.76 -5.14 1.15
C VAL A 13 10.71 -5.04 2.36
N PRO A 14 11.54 -3.99 2.45
CA PRO A 14 12.52 -3.85 3.53
C PRO A 14 11.91 -3.79 4.95
N ALA A 15 10.60 -3.53 5.06
CA ALA A 15 9.88 -3.56 6.32
C ALA A 15 9.65 -4.99 6.86
N LEU A 16 9.81 -6.04 6.03
CA LEU A 16 9.71 -7.44 6.44
C LEU A 16 10.99 -7.91 7.12
N PRO A 17 10.91 -8.66 8.24
CA PRO A 17 12.08 -9.30 8.82
C PRO A 17 12.67 -10.38 7.90
N ALA A 18 13.97 -10.65 8.02
CA ALA A 18 14.62 -11.75 7.31
C ALA A 18 13.93 -13.10 7.61
N GLY A 19 13.78 -13.95 6.58
CA GLY A 19 13.10 -15.25 6.69
C GLY A 19 11.56 -15.18 6.64
N TYR A 20 10.99 -13.98 6.45
CA TYR A 20 9.56 -13.78 6.24
C TYR A 20 9.25 -13.38 4.80
N PHE A 21 8.08 -13.78 4.32
CA PHE A 21 7.59 -13.50 2.96
C PHE A 21 6.11 -13.13 3.00
N LEU A 22 5.66 -12.31 2.05
CA LEU A 22 4.25 -12.06 1.84
C LEU A 22 3.78 -12.77 0.56
N ALA A 23 2.67 -13.50 0.66
CA ALA A 23 1.95 -14.05 -0.49
C ALA A 23 0.64 -13.28 -0.67
N LEU A 24 0.48 -12.61 -1.82
CA LEU A 24 -0.65 -11.77 -2.15
C LEU A 24 -1.52 -12.47 -3.20
N ASN A 25 -2.73 -12.85 -2.82
CA ASN A 25 -3.76 -13.30 -3.74
C ASN A 25 -4.59 -12.09 -4.16
N ALA A 26 -4.33 -11.57 -5.36
CA ALA A 26 -4.96 -10.35 -5.84
C ALA A 26 -6.45 -10.51 -6.16
N ASP A 27 -6.86 -11.68 -6.66
CA ASP A 27 -8.26 -11.93 -7.03
C ASP A 27 -9.15 -11.98 -5.77
N GLU A 28 -8.66 -12.60 -4.68
CA GLU A 28 -9.40 -12.69 -3.41
C GLU A 28 -9.11 -11.52 -2.46
N ARG A 29 -8.05 -10.75 -2.72
CA ARG A 29 -7.47 -9.69 -1.85
C ARG A 29 -7.03 -10.23 -0.49
N ILE A 30 -6.47 -11.43 -0.51
CA ILE A 30 -5.93 -12.08 0.69
C ILE A 30 -4.42 -11.85 0.71
N VAL A 31 -3.92 -11.42 1.85
CA VAL A 31 -2.48 -11.31 2.10
C VAL A 31 -2.13 -12.29 3.21
N THR A 32 -1.10 -13.08 2.96
CA THR A 32 -0.60 -14.10 3.90
C THR A 32 0.85 -13.78 4.23
N LEU A 33 1.17 -13.66 5.52
CA LEU A 33 2.53 -13.60 6.03
C LEU A 33 3.01 -15.03 6.31
N LEU A 34 4.10 -15.40 5.66
CA LEU A 34 4.78 -16.68 5.83
C LEU A 34 6.10 -16.43 6.57
N GLY A 35 6.46 -17.31 7.50
CA GLY A 35 7.73 -17.26 8.21
C GLY A 35 8.09 -18.63 8.77
N HIS A 36 9.35 -19.05 8.61
CA HIS A 36 9.84 -20.35 9.10
C HIS A 36 8.98 -21.55 8.65
N GLY A 37 8.53 -21.55 7.38
CA GLY A 37 7.73 -22.64 6.81
C GLY A 37 6.27 -22.71 7.26
N ARG A 38 5.76 -21.72 8.02
CA ARG A 38 4.37 -21.66 8.50
C ARG A 38 3.68 -20.35 8.14
N VAL A 39 2.35 -20.38 8.14
CA VAL A 39 1.51 -19.16 8.06
C VAL A 39 1.53 -18.46 9.41
N CYS A 40 2.08 -17.26 9.46
CA CYS A 40 2.14 -16.43 10.66
C CYS A 40 0.91 -15.53 10.80
N ALA A 41 0.38 -15.03 9.67
CA ALA A 41 -0.83 -14.21 9.64
C ALA A 41 -1.51 -14.32 8.28
N GLN A 42 -2.83 -14.18 8.25
CA GLN A 42 -3.59 -14.10 7.01
C GLN A 42 -4.80 -13.22 7.21
N CYS A 43 -5.08 -12.34 6.24
CA CYS A 43 -6.33 -11.59 6.26
C CYS A 43 -6.76 -11.15 4.86
N ARG A 44 -8.05 -10.82 4.74
CA ARG A 44 -8.65 -10.26 3.55
C ARG A 44 -8.76 -8.74 3.68
N PHE A 45 -8.40 -8.02 2.63
CA PHE A 45 -8.50 -6.57 2.56
C PHE A 45 -9.69 -6.14 1.70
N SER A 46 -10.22 -4.95 2.00
CA SER A 46 -11.08 -4.23 1.07
C SER A 46 -10.31 -3.88 -0.21
N ARG A 47 -10.99 -3.63 -1.32
CA ARG A 47 -10.32 -3.29 -2.60
C ARG A 47 -9.38 -2.09 -2.45
N SER A 48 -9.83 -1.02 -1.83
CA SER A 48 -9.03 0.19 -1.63
C SER A 48 -7.83 -0.06 -0.71
N ALA A 49 -8.03 -0.78 0.41
CA ALA A 49 -6.94 -1.10 1.32
C ALA A 49 -5.91 -2.03 0.66
N PHE A 50 -6.35 -3.03 -0.12
CA PHE A 50 -5.45 -3.93 -0.84
C PHE A 50 -4.57 -3.17 -1.85
N ARG A 51 -5.17 -2.30 -2.65
CA ARG A 51 -4.44 -1.48 -3.63
C ARG A 51 -3.43 -0.55 -2.95
N LEU A 52 -3.84 0.11 -1.86
CA LEU A 52 -2.97 0.97 -1.09
C LEU A 52 -1.80 0.17 -0.48
N LEU A 53 -2.09 -0.99 0.11
CA LEU A 53 -1.07 -1.87 0.68
C LEU A 53 -0.08 -2.32 -0.39
N PHE A 54 -0.54 -2.69 -1.58
CA PHE A 54 0.34 -3.11 -2.68
C PHE A 54 1.39 -2.03 -3.03
N VAL A 55 0.96 -0.77 -3.18
CA VAL A 55 1.89 0.34 -3.44
C VAL A 55 2.86 0.52 -2.27
N LEU A 56 2.34 0.52 -1.04
CA LEU A 56 3.16 0.73 0.15
C LEU A 56 4.16 -0.39 0.42
N LEU A 57 3.85 -1.63 0.00
CA LEU A 57 4.78 -2.75 0.04
C LEU A 57 5.94 -2.54 -0.93
N ARG A 58 5.66 -2.00 -2.12
CA ARG A 58 6.66 -1.74 -3.15
C ARG A 58 7.43 -0.44 -2.97
N ALA A 59 6.96 0.48 -2.13
CA ALA A 59 7.57 1.81 -1.94
C ALA A 59 8.50 1.84 -0.71
N PRO A 60 9.81 1.56 -0.84
CA PRO A 60 10.73 1.44 0.30
C PRO A 60 10.87 2.73 1.11
N TYR A 61 10.73 3.88 0.45
CA TYR A 61 10.80 5.21 1.08
C TYR A 61 9.40 5.83 1.30
N GLY A 62 8.35 5.04 1.06
CA GLY A 62 6.97 5.45 1.08
C GLY A 62 6.52 6.05 -0.25
N ALA A 63 5.20 6.23 -0.34
CA ALA A 63 4.54 6.72 -1.53
C ALA A 63 3.82 8.04 -1.24
N ASP A 64 3.90 8.97 -2.18
CA ASP A 64 3.26 10.26 -2.06
C ASP A 64 1.75 10.22 -2.36
N TYR A 65 1.03 11.30 -2.06
CA TYR A 65 -0.41 11.32 -2.27
C TYR A 65 -0.84 11.14 -3.73
N ALA A 66 -0.05 11.60 -4.70
CA ALA A 66 -0.37 11.44 -6.12
C ALA A 66 -0.22 9.98 -6.55
N GLU A 67 0.85 9.30 -6.13
CA GLU A 67 1.08 7.87 -6.35
C GLU A 67 -0.02 7.02 -5.71
N LEU A 68 -0.36 7.31 -4.46
CA LEU A 68 -1.41 6.59 -3.73
C LEU A 68 -2.78 6.78 -4.40
N LEU A 69 -3.13 8.00 -4.81
CA LEU A 69 -4.37 8.27 -5.53
C LEU A 69 -4.38 7.62 -6.92
N ALA A 70 -3.25 7.67 -7.64
CA ALA A 70 -3.10 7.04 -8.95
C ALA A 70 -3.40 5.54 -8.87
N CYS A 71 -2.83 4.84 -7.89
CA CYS A 71 -3.11 3.41 -7.71
C CYS A 71 -4.54 3.14 -7.23
N LEU A 72 -5.04 3.90 -6.25
CA LEU A 72 -6.41 3.72 -5.74
C LEU A 72 -7.46 3.89 -6.86
N ARG A 73 -7.22 4.81 -7.79
CA ARG A 73 -8.18 5.21 -8.83
C ARG A 73 -7.89 4.59 -10.21
N CYS A 74 -6.80 3.85 -10.39
CA CYS A 74 -6.51 3.22 -11.68
C CYS A 74 -7.55 2.15 -12.05
N SER A 75 -7.65 1.85 -13.35
CA SER A 75 -8.52 0.76 -13.84
C SER A 75 -8.03 -0.59 -13.33
N GLU A 76 -8.90 -1.60 -13.35
CA GLU A 76 -8.49 -2.96 -12.96
C GLU A 76 -7.42 -3.53 -13.89
N ALA A 77 -7.47 -3.21 -15.18
CA ALA A 77 -6.45 -3.60 -16.14
C ALA A 77 -5.07 -3.01 -15.79
N ILE A 78 -5.02 -1.72 -15.40
CA ILE A 78 -3.78 -1.10 -14.95
C ILE A 78 -3.31 -1.76 -13.65
N PHE A 79 -4.19 -1.94 -12.67
CA PHE A 79 -3.81 -2.58 -11.41
C PHE A 79 -3.23 -3.98 -11.61
N ARG A 80 -3.80 -4.77 -12.53
CA ARG A 80 -3.25 -6.08 -12.91
C ARG A 80 -1.86 -5.99 -13.54
N LYS A 81 -1.57 -4.94 -14.31
CA LYS A 81 -0.20 -4.67 -14.80
C LYS A 81 0.74 -4.33 -13.65
N LEU A 82 0.31 -3.53 -12.67
CA LEU A 82 1.13 -3.19 -11.50
C LEU A 82 1.53 -4.43 -10.69
N LEU A 83 0.61 -5.40 -10.54
CA LEU A 83 0.91 -6.65 -9.83
C LEU A 83 2.06 -7.44 -10.46
N MET A 84 2.30 -7.26 -11.76
CA MET A 84 3.37 -7.91 -12.53
C MET A 84 4.63 -7.06 -12.61
N ALA A 85 4.62 -5.84 -12.07
CA ALA A 85 5.81 -4.99 -12.04
C ALA A 85 6.86 -5.62 -11.09
N PRO A 86 8.09 -5.86 -11.54
CA PRO A 86 9.15 -6.48 -10.76
C PRO A 86 9.74 -5.51 -9.72
N SER A 87 9.64 -4.19 -9.95
CA SER A 87 10.21 -3.17 -9.08
C SER A 87 9.28 -1.98 -8.87
N TYR A 88 9.66 -1.12 -7.93
CA TYR A 88 8.95 0.13 -7.66
C TYR A 88 9.02 1.08 -8.86
N GLU A 89 10.18 1.18 -9.50
CA GLU A 89 10.45 2.06 -10.63
C GLU A 89 9.52 1.69 -11.81
N GLN A 90 9.41 0.41 -12.14
CA GLN A 90 8.49 -0.03 -13.20
C GLN A 90 7.02 0.23 -12.84
N MET A 91 6.66 0.12 -11.55
CA MET A 91 5.32 0.48 -11.10
C MET A 91 5.04 1.99 -11.32
N LEU A 92 6.03 2.85 -11.04
CA LEU A 92 5.94 4.29 -11.29
C LEU A 92 5.85 4.59 -12.79
N GLU A 93 6.60 3.91 -13.65
CA GLU A 93 6.51 4.07 -15.11
C GLU A 93 5.09 3.74 -15.62
N ILE A 94 4.49 2.65 -15.15
CA ILE A 94 3.11 2.27 -15.51
C ILE A 94 2.10 3.33 -15.03
N LEU A 95 2.32 3.91 -13.85
CA LEU A 95 1.44 4.92 -13.25
C LEU A 95 1.75 6.37 -13.65
N ALA A 96 2.85 6.63 -14.36
CA ALA A 96 3.34 7.98 -14.62
C ALA A 96 2.26 8.91 -15.20
N PRO A 97 1.43 8.49 -16.19
CA PRO A 97 0.36 9.34 -16.71
C PRO A 97 -0.70 9.71 -15.65
N GLN A 98 -1.03 8.80 -14.74
CA GLN A 98 -1.99 9.02 -13.67
C GLN A 98 -1.40 9.87 -12.54
N ILE A 99 -0.14 9.61 -12.19
CA ILE A 99 0.61 10.38 -11.18
C ILE A 99 0.70 11.85 -11.60
N ALA A 100 1.12 12.13 -12.85
CA ALA A 100 1.20 13.49 -13.37
C ALA A 100 -0.15 14.23 -13.33
N ARG A 101 -1.25 13.54 -13.65
CA ARG A 101 -2.60 14.09 -13.55
C ARG A 101 -2.99 14.41 -12.10
N TRP A 102 -2.68 13.50 -11.16
CA TRP A 102 -2.97 13.72 -9.75
C TRP A 102 -2.12 14.84 -9.15
N HIS A 103 -0.84 14.97 -9.50
CA HIS A 103 -0.04 16.13 -9.08
C HIS A 103 -0.68 17.44 -9.49
N LYS A 104 -0.98 17.60 -10.78
CA LYS A 104 -1.63 18.83 -11.29
C LYS A 104 -2.98 19.09 -10.65
N HIS A 105 -3.74 18.03 -10.36
CA HIS A 105 -5.03 18.15 -9.69
C HIS A 105 -4.90 18.58 -8.23
N LEU A 106 -4.01 17.93 -7.46
CA LEU A 106 -3.77 18.26 -6.06
C LEU A 106 -3.21 19.68 -5.90
N GLU A 107 -2.32 20.11 -6.79
CA GLU A 107 -1.81 21.48 -6.84
C GLU A 107 -2.96 22.48 -7.05
N ARG A 108 -3.86 22.21 -8.01
CA ARG A 108 -5.05 23.04 -8.23
C ARG A 108 -5.96 23.08 -7.00
N CYS A 109 -6.21 21.93 -6.36
CA CYS A 109 -7.02 21.88 -5.14
C CYS A 109 -6.37 22.67 -4.00
N SER A 110 -5.04 22.58 -3.84
CA SER A 110 -4.31 23.39 -2.85
C SER A 110 -4.48 24.88 -3.09
N ASN A 111 -4.45 25.33 -4.35
CA ASN A 111 -4.65 26.74 -4.72
C ASN A 111 -6.11 27.21 -4.52
N GLN A 112 -7.08 26.29 -4.56
CA GLN A 112 -8.51 26.58 -4.36
C GLN A 112 -8.94 26.57 -2.89
N GLY A 113 -8.11 26.05 -1.99
CA GLY A 113 -8.35 26.06 -0.55
C GLY A 113 -8.11 24.70 0.12
N GLN A 114 -7.79 24.74 1.41
CA GLN A 114 -7.41 23.56 2.19
C GLN A 114 -8.52 22.50 2.24
N ASP A 115 -9.79 22.91 2.30
CA ASP A 115 -10.93 21.98 2.35
C ASP A 115 -11.06 21.09 1.10
N MET A 116 -10.76 21.66 -0.08
CA MET A 116 -10.80 20.92 -1.34
C MET A 116 -9.69 19.87 -1.39
N LEU A 117 -8.47 20.24 -0.98
CA LEU A 117 -7.36 19.30 -0.85
C LEU A 117 -7.68 18.20 0.16
N GLU A 118 -8.17 18.56 1.34
CA GLU A 118 -8.52 17.62 2.40
C GLU A 118 -9.58 16.60 1.96
N LYS A 119 -10.53 17.01 1.11
CA LYS A 119 -11.55 16.14 0.53
C LYS A 119 -10.94 15.06 -0.36
N GLU A 120 -9.96 15.40 -1.19
CA GLU A 120 -9.25 14.42 -2.03
C GLU A 120 -8.38 13.48 -1.17
N LEU A 121 -7.63 14.05 -0.21
CA LEU A 121 -6.76 13.26 0.68
C LEU A 121 -7.55 12.36 1.64
N LYS A 122 -8.83 12.65 1.88
CA LYS A 122 -9.72 11.81 2.69
C LYS A 122 -9.75 10.38 2.19
N ILE A 123 -9.80 10.17 0.88
CA ILE A 123 -9.87 8.82 0.28
C ILE A 123 -8.63 7.99 0.65
N VAL A 124 -7.44 8.59 0.60
CA VAL A 124 -6.19 7.94 1.00
C VAL A 124 -6.21 7.65 2.50
N ARG A 125 -6.61 8.62 3.33
CA ARG A 125 -6.75 8.44 4.79
C ARG A 125 -7.69 7.28 5.13
N ARG A 126 -8.83 7.15 4.44
CA ARG A 126 -9.76 6.03 4.63
C ARG A 126 -9.10 4.71 4.35
N ALA A 127 -8.44 4.60 3.19
CA ALA A 127 -7.74 3.38 2.79
C ALA A 127 -6.58 3.03 3.74
N ALA A 128 -5.92 4.03 4.34
CA ALA A 128 -4.77 3.82 5.21
C ALA A 128 -5.14 3.55 6.68
N LYS A 129 -6.09 4.31 7.25
CA LYS A 129 -6.22 4.48 8.71
C LYS A 129 -7.61 4.20 9.29
N GLU A 130 -8.68 4.26 8.50
CA GLU A 130 -10.02 3.94 9.01
C GLU A 130 -10.19 2.43 9.30
N ARG A 131 -11.29 2.03 9.96
CA ARG A 131 -11.52 0.68 10.52
C ARG A 131 -11.18 -0.51 9.59
N GLN A 132 -11.39 -0.36 8.29
CA GLN A 132 -11.12 -1.39 7.25
C GLN A 132 -9.97 -1.00 6.31
N GLY A 133 -9.18 -0.01 6.72
CA GLY A 133 -7.96 0.42 6.05
C GLY A 133 -6.77 -0.46 6.41
N VAL A 134 -5.66 -0.20 5.74
CA VAL A 134 -4.43 -1.01 5.83
C VAL A 134 -3.95 -1.14 7.26
N ASN A 135 -3.81 -0.02 7.98
CA ASN A 135 -3.16 0.00 9.28
C ASN A 135 -3.93 -0.79 10.36
N PRO A 136 -5.25 -0.60 10.56
CA PRO A 136 -5.98 -1.40 11.55
C PRO A 136 -6.03 -2.88 11.19
N VAL A 137 -6.14 -3.22 9.90
CA VAL A 137 -6.17 -4.62 9.45
C VAL A 137 -4.83 -5.31 9.71
N LEU A 138 -3.69 -4.68 9.39
CA LEU A 138 -2.36 -5.24 9.69
C LEU A 138 -2.13 -5.44 11.19
N ARG A 139 -2.52 -4.45 12.01
CA ARG A 139 -2.37 -4.52 13.47
C ARG A 139 -3.22 -5.63 14.07
N LYS A 140 -4.51 -5.68 13.72
CA LYS A 140 -5.46 -6.66 14.25
C LYS A 140 -5.03 -8.11 13.94
N ASN A 141 -4.39 -8.33 12.79
CA ASN A 141 -4.03 -9.67 12.33
C ASN A 141 -2.54 -10.02 12.56
N GLY A 142 -1.80 -9.22 13.35
CA GLY A 142 -0.45 -9.61 13.79
C GLY A 142 0.64 -9.57 12.71
N PHE A 143 0.50 -8.73 11.68
CA PHE A 143 1.50 -8.64 10.59
C PHE A 143 2.82 -7.98 11.01
N ALA A 144 2.92 -7.43 12.23
CA ALA A 144 4.06 -6.64 12.70
C ALA A 144 4.44 -5.45 11.80
N LEU A 145 3.52 -5.01 10.94
CA LEU A 145 3.66 -3.88 10.03
C LEU A 145 2.66 -2.78 10.39
N THR A 146 3.04 -1.53 10.18
CA THR A 146 2.21 -0.35 10.45
C THR A 146 2.43 0.71 9.38
N VAL A 147 1.37 1.44 9.04
CA VAL A 147 1.44 2.58 8.12
C VAL A 147 1.78 3.84 8.91
N ARG A 148 2.81 4.58 8.51
CA ARG A 148 3.21 5.87 9.08
C ARG A 148 2.97 6.98 8.07
N ALA A 149 2.47 8.13 8.54
CA ALA A 149 2.32 9.30 7.69
C ALA A 149 3.70 9.92 7.42
N LEU A 150 3.98 10.23 6.15
CA LEU A 150 5.06 11.12 5.75
C LEU A 150 4.48 12.53 5.77
N TYR A 151 4.98 13.38 6.67
CA TYR A 151 4.38 14.69 6.99
C TYR A 151 3.95 15.45 5.72
N ARG A 152 2.62 15.57 5.53
CA ARG A 152 1.96 16.22 4.37
C ARG A 152 2.35 15.68 2.98
N ARG A 153 3.06 14.57 2.89
CA ARG A 153 3.57 14.01 1.62
C ARG A 153 2.88 12.71 1.21
N GLY A 154 2.53 11.85 2.17
CA GLY A 154 1.91 10.56 1.87
C GLY A 154 2.06 9.56 3.01
N TYR A 155 2.35 8.30 2.68
CA TYR A 155 2.44 7.21 3.63
C TYR A 155 3.61 6.27 3.37
N LEU A 156 4.15 5.69 4.43
CA LEU A 156 5.20 4.68 4.40
C LEU A 156 4.75 3.44 5.19
N LEU A 157 5.08 2.26 4.69
CA LEU A 157 4.96 1.02 5.46
C LEU A 157 6.24 0.81 6.29
N THR A 158 6.07 0.56 7.58
CA THR A 158 7.18 0.34 8.51
C THR A 158 6.90 -0.84 9.42
N ARG A 159 7.93 -1.38 10.06
CA ARG A 159 7.76 -2.35 11.13
C ARG A 159 7.21 -1.69 12.39
N ILE A 160 6.35 -2.39 13.13
CA ILE A 160 5.94 -1.96 14.47
C ILE A 160 7.18 -2.00 15.38
N PRO A 161 7.54 -0.88 16.05
CA PRO A 161 8.62 -0.91 17.05
C PRO A 161 8.30 -1.91 18.16
N LEU A 162 9.30 -2.66 18.63
CA LEU A 162 9.14 -3.72 19.65
C LEU A 162 8.37 -3.24 20.90
N ALA A 163 8.51 -1.96 21.28
CA ALA A 163 7.80 -1.35 22.41
C ALA A 163 6.27 -1.29 22.27
N GLN A 164 5.72 -1.44 21.05
CA GLN A 164 4.27 -1.38 20.77
C GLN A 164 3.65 -2.74 20.47
N GLN A 165 4.40 -3.85 20.65
CA GLN A 165 3.88 -5.20 20.43
C GLN A 165 3.21 -5.82 21.68
N ALA A 166 3.30 -5.15 22.83
CA ALA A 166 2.81 -5.63 24.13
C ALA A 166 1.51 -4.93 24.62
N GLY A 167 0.81 -4.21 23.73
CA GLY A 167 -0.39 -3.43 24.06
C GLY A 167 -1.64 -3.88 23.32
#